data_AF-A0A946XKZ4-F1
#
_entry.id   AF-A0A946XKZ4-F1
#
_cell.length_a   1.000
_cell.length_b   1.000
_cell.length_c   1.000
_cell.angle_alpha   90.00
_cell.angle_beta   90.00
_cell.angle_gamma   90.00
#
_symmetry.space_group_name_H-M   'P 1'
#
loop_
_entity.id
_entity.type
_entity.pdbx_description
1 polymer ?
#
loop_
_entity_poly.entity_id
_entity_poly.type
_entity_poly.pdbx_seq_one_letter_code
_entity_poly.pdbx_strand_id
1 'polypeptide(L)'
;MSRIDLVDLDVDDKEIQNMFTAVTAMLGRVPNSYKVLARSPLVAKMLVPFNAVVQREGAGSVLSTKLKEMVVIKTSHINECSY
;
A
#
# COMPACT_ATOMS: atom_id res chain seq x y z
N MET A 1 5.80 12.43 13.60
CA MET A 1 5.46 11.24 14.41
C MET A 1 4.08 10.75 14.01
N SER A 2 3.91 9.44 13.81
CA SER A 2 2.60 8.85 13.50
C SER A 2 1.69 8.92 14.74
N ARG A 3 0.40 9.21 14.54
CA ARG A 3 -0.62 9.19 15.61
C ARG A 3 -1.12 7.78 15.93
N ILE A 4 -0.81 6.81 15.07
CA ILE A 4 -1.19 5.40 15.20
C ILE A 4 0.10 4.59 15.15
N ASP A 5 0.28 3.66 16.08
CA ASP A 5 1.49 2.84 16.12
C ASP A 5 1.59 1.98 14.86
N LEU A 6 2.78 1.48 14.56
CA LEU A 6 3.00 0.57 13.44
C LEU A 6 2.94 -0.86 13.96
N VAL A 7 2.33 -1.78 13.21
CA VAL A 7 2.49 -3.21 13.50
C VAL A 7 3.90 -3.62 13.10
N ASP A 8 4.60 -4.30 14.02
CA ASP A 8 5.94 -4.82 13.78
C ASP A 8 5.93 -5.95 12.76
N LEU A 9 7.05 -6.10 12.07
CA LEU A 9 7.18 -7.08 10.99
C LEU A 9 7.29 -8.53 11.51
N ASP A 10 7.61 -8.73 12.79
CA ASP A 10 7.75 -10.02 13.47
C ASP A 10 6.52 -10.39 14.31
N VAL A 11 5.38 -9.72 14.08
CA VAL A 11 4.12 -10.05 14.76
C VAL A 11 3.75 -11.52 14.58
N ASP A 12 3.38 -12.19 15.68
CA ASP A 12 2.91 -13.58 15.70
C ASP A 12 1.44 -13.68 15.27
N ASP A 13 1.15 -13.18 14.06
CA ASP A 13 -0.15 -13.27 13.40
C ASP A 13 0.06 -13.70 11.94
N LYS A 14 -0.37 -14.92 11.65
CA LYS A 14 -0.19 -15.54 10.32
C LYS A 14 -0.89 -14.78 9.20
N GLU A 15 -2.03 -14.15 9.48
CA GLU A 15 -2.80 -13.42 8.47
C GLU A 15 -2.08 -12.12 8.07
N ILE A 16 -1.54 -11.41 9.07
CA ILE A 16 -0.73 -10.21 8.84
C ILE A 16 0.58 -10.55 8.13
N GLN A 17 1.25 -11.65 8.52
CA GLN A 17 2.48 -12.12 7.85
C GLN A 17 2.26 -12.45 6.37
N ASN A 18 1.16 -13.13 6.04
CA ASN A 18 0.79 -13.42 4.65
C ASN A 18 0.58 -12.14 3.84
N MET A 19 -0.09 -11.15 4.44
CA MET A 19 -0.30 -9.86 3.81
C MET A 19 1.02 -9.11 3.60
N PHE A 20 1.91 -9.03 4.60
CA PHE A 20 3.22 -8.40 4.46
C PHE A 20 4.07 -9.06 3.38
N THR A 21 3.99 -10.38 3.26
CA THR A 21 4.65 -11.12 2.18
C THR A 21 4.11 -10.70 0.81
N ALA A 22 2.79 -10.63 0.63
CA ALA A 22 2.17 -10.21 -0.61
C ALA A 22 2.49 -8.74 -0.98
N VAL A 23 2.44 -7.84 0.01
CA VAL A 23 2.82 -6.42 -0.17
C VAL A 23 4.28 -6.30 -0.58
N THR A 24 5.17 -7.08 0.04
CA THR A 24 6.60 -7.10 -0.30
C THR A 24 6.84 -7.62 -1.71
N ALA A 25 6.14 -8.69 -2.12
CA ALA A 25 6.23 -9.19 -3.50
C ALA A 25 5.79 -8.14 -4.54
N MET A 26 4.81 -7.29 -4.20
CA MET A 26 4.30 -6.25 -5.09
C MET A 26 5.16 -4.95 -5.09
N LEU A 27 5.64 -4.52 -3.91
CA LEU A 27 6.24 -3.20 -3.71
C LEU A 27 7.75 -3.24 -3.35
N GLY A 28 8.32 -4.42 -3.15
CA GLY A 28 9.70 -4.63 -2.70
C GLY A 28 9.95 -4.33 -1.22
N ARG A 29 8.93 -3.86 -0.50
CA ARG A 29 8.96 -3.54 0.95
C ARG A 29 7.55 -3.50 1.52
N VAL A 30 7.44 -3.38 2.84
CA VAL A 30 6.18 -3.05 3.54
C VAL A 30 6.16 -1.55 3.90
N PRO A 31 5.39 -0.70 3.19
CA PRO A 31 5.22 0.70 3.57
C PRO A 31 4.56 0.86 4.95
N ASN A 32 4.83 1.97 5.64
CA ASN A 32 4.24 2.21 6.97
C ASN A 32 2.70 2.26 6.93
N SER A 33 2.08 2.58 5.79
CA SER A 33 0.63 2.61 5.61
C SER A 33 0.05 1.21 5.71
N TYR A 34 0.73 0.21 5.16
CA TYR A 34 0.37 -1.20 5.33
C TYR A 34 0.61 -1.69 6.76
N LYS A 35 1.64 -1.20 7.46
CA LYS A 35 1.85 -1.49 8.89
C LYS A 35 0.76 -0.89 9.80
N VAL A 36 0.21 0.26 9.43
CA VAL A 36 -0.97 0.83 10.11
C VAL A 36 -2.22 0.01 9.78
N LEU A 37 -2.45 -0.28 8.50
CA LEU A 37 -3.60 -1.03 8.01
C LEU A 37 -3.64 -2.49 8.47
N ALA A 38 -2.49 -3.06 8.86
CA ALA A 38 -2.40 -4.41 9.43
C ALA A 38 -3.32 -4.63 10.64
N ARG A 39 -3.73 -3.55 11.34
CA ARG A 39 -4.74 -3.61 12.42
C ARG A 39 -6.14 -3.97 11.93
N SER A 40 -6.39 -3.88 10.64
CA SER A 40 -7.60 -4.34 9.97
C SER A 40 -7.22 -5.22 8.77
N PRO A 41 -6.80 -6.47 9.00
CA PRO A 41 -6.25 -7.35 7.96
C PRO A 41 -7.19 -7.56 6.77
N LEU A 42 -8.50 -7.56 7.01
CA LEU A 42 -9.51 -7.68 5.95
C LEU A 42 -9.46 -6.50 4.98
N VAL A 43 -9.41 -5.27 5.50
CA VAL A 43 -9.31 -4.05 4.67
C VAL A 43 -7.99 -4.04 3.91
N ALA A 44 -6.90 -4.39 4.59
CA ALA A 44 -5.58 -4.39 4.00
C ALA A 44 -5.44 -5.42 2.86
N LYS A 45 -6.04 -6.61 3.00
CA LYS A 45 -6.09 -7.64 1.93
C LYS A 45 -6.88 -7.20 0.70
N MET A 46 -7.90 -6.35 0.85
CA MET A 46 -8.63 -5.78 -0.28
C MET A 46 -7.85 -4.64 -0.95
N LEU A 47 -7.04 -3.91 -0.18
CA LEU A 47 -6.32 -2.75 -0.69
C LEU A 47 -5.12 -3.10 -1.58
N VAL A 48 -4.42 -4.20 -1.31
CA VAL A 48 -3.30 -4.67 -2.16
C VAL A 48 -3.71 -4.87 -3.63
N PRO A 49 -4.71 -5.71 -3.96
CA PRO A 49 -5.11 -5.91 -5.34
C PRO A 49 -5.70 -4.63 -5.96
N PHE A 50 -6.42 -3.81 -5.18
CA PHE A 50 -6.89 -2.51 -5.64
C PHE A 50 -5.72 -1.62 -6.08
N ASN A 51 -4.70 -1.47 -5.23
CA ASN A 51 -3.50 -0.69 -5.55
C ASN A 51 -2.75 -1.23 -6.75
N ALA A 52 -2.72 -2.56 -6.94
CA ALA A 52 -2.10 -3.16 -8.13
C ALA A 52 -2.77 -2.66 -9.41
N VAL A 53 -4.11 -2.66 -9.47
CA VAL A 53 -4.86 -2.19 -10.63
C VAL A 53 -4.72 -0.68 -10.83
N VAL A 54 -4.81 0.12 -9.75
CA VAL A 54 -4.82 1.58 -9.91
C VAL A 54 -3.43 2.19 -10.10
N GLN A 55 -2.36 1.61 -9.53
CA GLN A 55 -1.00 2.17 -9.58
C GLN A 55 -0.12 1.53 -10.66
N ARG A 56 -0.29 0.24 -10.97
CA ARG A 56 0.58 -0.48 -11.91
C ARG A 56 -0.03 -0.60 -13.30
N GLU A 57 0.81 -0.77 -14.30
CA GLU A 57 0.39 -1.22 -15.63
C GLU A 57 -0.09 -2.67 -15.58
N GLY A 58 -1.06 -3.01 -16.44
CA GLY A 58 -1.68 -4.32 -16.49
C GLY A 58 -2.92 -4.45 -15.60
N ALA A 59 -3.34 -5.70 -15.36
CA ALA A 59 -4.52 -6.04 -14.54
C ALA A 59 -5.81 -5.26 -14.89
N GLY A 60 -6.02 -4.97 -16.18
CA GLY A 60 -7.19 -4.23 -16.67
C GLY A 60 -7.01 -2.71 -16.70
N SER A 61 -5.84 -2.19 -16.33
CA SER A 61 -5.56 -0.77 -16.44
C SER A 61 -5.03 -0.36 -17.81
N VAL A 62 -5.50 0.79 -18.29
CA VAL A 62 -5.20 1.34 -19.64
C VAL A 62 -4.17 2.48 -19.62
N LEU A 63 -3.80 2.99 -18.45
CA LEU A 63 -2.84 4.08 -18.30
C LEU A 63 -1.46 3.55 -17.91
N SER A 64 -0.42 4.23 -18.40
CA SER A 64 0.95 3.91 -18.01
C SER A 64 1.19 4.19 -16.53
N THR A 65 2.10 3.42 -15.92
CA THR A 65 2.54 3.57 -14.53
C THR A 65 3.07 4.98 -14.34
N LYS A 66 3.86 5.48 -15.31
CA LYS A 66 4.39 6.85 -15.29
C LYS A 66 3.28 7.90 -15.17
N LEU A 67 2.21 7.79 -15.96
CA LEU A 67 1.11 8.76 -15.93
C LEU A 67 0.36 8.70 -14.59
N LYS A 68 0.08 7.49 -14.09
CA LYS A 68 -0.59 7.29 -12.81
C LYS A 68 0.21 7.86 -11.64
N GLU A 69 1.52 7.61 -11.60
CA GLU A 69 2.40 8.17 -10.57
C GLU A 69 2.46 9.71 -10.65
N MET A 70 2.44 10.31 -11.85
CA MET A 70 2.33 11.77 -11.98
C MET A 70 1.02 12.30 -11.38
N VAL A 71 -0.10 11.59 -11.57
CA VAL A 71 -1.39 11.96 -10.96
C VAL A 71 -1.33 11.83 -9.44
N VAL A 72 -0.73 10.76 -8.91
CA VAL A 72 -0.52 10.55 -7.47
C VAL A 72 0.31 11.70 -6.89
N ILE A 73 1.46 12.02 -7.49
CA ILE A 73 2.35 13.09 -7.03
C ILE A 73 1.62 14.44 -7.07
N LYS A 74 0.94 14.77 -8.18
CA LYS A 74 0.23 16.05 -8.30
C LYS A 74 -0.89 16.17 -7.26
N THR A 75 -1.63 15.08 -7.03
CA THR A 75 -2.70 15.02 -6.03
C THR A 75 -2.14 15.20 -4.63
N SER A 76 -1.08 14.49 -4.28
CA SER A 76 -0.40 14.62 -2.98
C SER A 76 0.16 16.02 -2.76
N HIS A 77 0.73 16.64 -3.81
CA HIS A 77 1.24 18.01 -3.73
C HIS A 77 0.13 19.03 -3.51
N ILE A 78 -1.00 18.94 -4.22
CA ILE A 78 -2.14 19.87 -4.03
C ILE A 78 -2.72 19.72 -2.61
N ASN A 79 -2.73 18.50 -2.08
CA ASN A 79 -3.25 18.21 -0.74
C ASN A 79 -2.21 18.35 0.38
N GLU A 80 -1.01 18.87 0.08
CA GLU A 80 0.10 19.04 1.04
C GLU A 80 0.42 17.75 1.85
N CYS A 81 0.26 16.59 1.20
CA CYS A 81 0.46 15.29 1.84
C CYS A 81 1.96 14.95 1.89
N SER A 82 2.56 15.10 3.07
CA SER A 82 3.98 14.85 3.36
C SER A 82 4.20 13.51 4.08
N TYR A 83 3.73 12.44 3.46
CA TYR A 83 3.85 11.07 3.95
C TYR A 83 5.20 10.41 3.61
#